data_AF-A0A0G1F1P9-F1
#
_entry.id   AF-A0A0G1F1P9-F1
#
_cell.length_a   1.000
_cell.length_b   1.000
_cell.length_c   1.000
_cell.angle_alpha   90.00
_cell.angle_beta   90.00
_cell.angle_gamma   90.00
#
_symmetry.space_group_name_H-M   'P 1'
#
loop_
_entity.id
_entity.type
_entity.pdbx_description
1 polymer ?
#
loop_
_entity_poly.entity_id
_entity_poly.type
_entity_poly.pdbx_seq_one_letter_code
_entity_poly.pdbx_strand_id
1 'polypeptide(L)'
;MNSLRKRKRVRFERLNFLMLQTEKWLGVNNERRVVAAFNEEYPWENKIPWLKEVRKATPKEDSEGIDVVFATDVGDIGLQVKSSENARERFVGRQVDGEIDLNIIPVFVSPSYTAGDICRIIMPLVAVERKRRTAGNLRRC
;
A
#
# COMPACT_ATOMS: atom_id res chain seq x y z
N MET A 1 -32.42 34.57 -4.09
CA MET A 1 -31.11 33.88 -3.98
C MET A 1 -30.78 33.17 -5.30
N ASN A 2 -29.66 33.55 -5.92
CA ASN A 2 -29.35 33.30 -7.34
C ASN A 2 -29.26 31.81 -7.74
N SER A 3 -30.16 31.36 -8.64
CA SER A 3 -30.20 30.00 -9.21
C SER A 3 -28.88 29.58 -9.87
N LEU A 4 -28.12 30.54 -10.40
CA LEU A 4 -26.79 30.35 -10.97
C LEU A 4 -25.73 29.91 -9.94
N ARG A 5 -25.76 30.46 -8.71
CA ARG A 5 -24.84 30.05 -7.64
C ARG A 5 -25.16 28.63 -7.15
N LYS A 6 -26.45 28.29 -7.07
CA LYS A 6 -26.92 26.94 -6.72
C LYS A 6 -26.50 25.90 -7.77
N ARG A 7 -26.64 26.19 -9.06
CA ARG A 7 -26.18 25.30 -10.15
C ARG A 7 -24.66 25.09 -10.17
N LYS A 8 -23.87 26.15 -9.97
CA LYS A 8 -22.40 26.04 -9.88
C LYS A 8 -21.97 25.15 -8.70
N ARG A 9 -22.60 25.32 -7.53
CA ARG A 9 -22.34 24.50 -6.34
C ARG A 9 -22.65 23.02 -6.56
N VAL A 10 -23.84 22.69 -7.09
CA VAL A 10 -24.23 21.30 -7.38
C VAL A 10 -23.27 20.64 -8.39
N ARG A 11 -22.83 21.39 -9.42
CA ARG A 11 -21.86 20.88 -10.39
C ARG A 11 -20.49 20.59 -9.75
N PHE A 12 -20.03 21.46 -8.85
CA PHE A 12 -18.78 21.27 -8.11
C PHE A 12 -18.86 20.06 -7.17
N GLU A 13 -19.95 19.93 -6.41
CA GLU A 13 -20.19 18.77 -5.53
C GLU A 13 -20.21 17.45 -6.31
N ARG A 14 -20.86 17.42 -7.50
CA ARG A 14 -20.84 16.25 -8.38
C ARG A 14 -19.45 15.92 -8.92
N LEU A 15 -18.68 16.92 -9.35
CA LEU A 15 -17.31 16.70 -9.85
C LEU A 15 -16.40 16.16 -8.75
N ASN A 16 -16.46 16.73 -7.54
CA ASN A 16 -15.70 16.21 -6.40
C ASN A 16 -16.11 14.79 -6.03
N PHE A 17 -17.41 14.48 -6.04
CA PHE A 17 -17.88 13.12 -5.80
C PHE A 17 -17.30 12.14 -6.82
N LEU A 18 -17.35 12.47 -8.12
CA LEU A 18 -16.79 11.62 -9.17
C LEU A 18 -15.28 11.42 -8.99
N MET A 19 -14.54 12.50 -8.69
CA MET A 19 -13.10 12.41 -8.41
C MET A 19 -12.78 11.50 -7.22
N LEU A 20 -13.48 11.67 -6.09
CA LEU A 20 -13.29 10.84 -4.90
C LEU A 20 -13.60 9.36 -5.17
N GLN A 21 -14.64 9.07 -5.95
CA GLN A 21 -14.93 7.69 -6.35
C GLN A 21 -13.80 7.13 -7.22
N THR A 22 -13.30 7.90 -8.19
CA THR A 22 -12.18 7.46 -9.04
C THR A 22 -10.92 7.21 -8.23
N GLU A 23 -10.56 8.09 -7.30
CA GLU A 23 -9.41 7.91 -6.41
C GLU A 23 -9.54 6.65 -5.53
N LYS A 24 -10.73 6.41 -4.98
CA LYS A 24 -11.02 5.19 -4.21
C LYS A 24 -10.88 3.94 -5.07
N TRP A 25 -11.42 3.97 -6.29
CA TRP A 25 -11.27 2.88 -7.25
C TRP A 25 -9.81 2.62 -7.62
N LEU A 26 -8.99 3.68 -7.78
CA LEU A 26 -7.57 3.57 -8.05
C LEU A 26 -6.80 2.94 -6.88
N GLY A 27 -7.11 3.33 -5.63
CA GLY A 27 -6.53 2.73 -4.42
C GLY A 27 -6.81 1.23 -4.35
N VAL A 28 -8.08 0.85 -4.39
CA VAL A 28 -8.51 -0.56 -4.35
C VAL A 28 -7.92 -1.37 -5.52
N ASN A 29 -7.80 -0.77 -6.70
CA ASN A 29 -7.20 -1.42 -7.86
C ASN A 29 -5.68 -1.64 -7.68
N ASN A 30 -4.97 -0.67 -7.13
CA ASN A 30 -3.54 -0.80 -6.87
C ASN A 30 -3.24 -1.86 -5.81
N GLU A 31 -4.03 -1.93 -4.73
CA GLU A 31 -3.95 -3.01 -3.74
C GLU A 31 -4.10 -4.38 -4.40
N ARG A 32 -5.14 -4.54 -5.23
CA ARG A 32 -5.40 -5.78 -5.97
C ARG A 32 -4.25 -6.15 -6.89
N ARG A 33 -3.70 -5.17 -7.62
CA ARG A 33 -2.56 -5.38 -8.53
C ARG A 33 -1.32 -5.86 -7.79
N VAL A 34 -1.06 -5.38 -6.57
CA VAL A 34 0.04 -5.89 -5.75
C VAL A 34 -0.18 -7.34 -5.38
N VAL A 35 -1.36 -7.69 -4.86
CA VAL A 35 -1.68 -9.08 -4.47
C VAL A 35 -1.62 -10.02 -5.68
N ALA A 36 -2.23 -9.65 -6.80
CA ALA A 36 -2.21 -10.43 -8.03
C ALA A 36 -0.79 -10.60 -8.60
N ALA A 37 0.04 -9.56 -8.55
CA ALA A 37 1.43 -9.64 -9.02
C ALA A 37 2.21 -10.74 -8.29
N PHE A 38 1.99 -10.92 -6.98
CA PHE A 38 2.70 -11.92 -6.19
C PHE A 38 2.04 -13.31 -6.21
N ASN A 39 0.71 -13.41 -6.26
CA ASN A 39 0.04 -14.71 -6.18
C ASN A 39 -0.24 -15.36 -7.54
N GLU A 40 -0.47 -14.56 -8.59
CA GLU A 40 -0.90 -15.06 -9.90
C GLU A 40 0.22 -14.94 -10.94
N GLU A 41 0.85 -13.76 -11.04
CA GLU A 41 1.78 -13.47 -12.12
C GLU A 41 3.25 -13.81 -11.78
N TYR A 42 3.62 -13.75 -10.50
CA TYR A 42 4.96 -14.09 -10.02
C TYR A 42 4.90 -14.95 -8.75
N PRO A 43 4.50 -16.24 -8.86
CA PRO A 43 4.32 -17.11 -7.70
C PRO A 43 5.63 -17.24 -6.92
N TRP A 44 5.64 -16.67 -5.72
CA TRP A 44 6.78 -16.63 -4.82
C TRP A 44 7.01 -17.95 -4.09
N GLU A 45 6.00 -18.82 -4.03
CA GLU A 45 5.97 -20.07 -3.25
C GLU A 45 7.18 -20.97 -3.52
N ASN A 46 7.65 -21.03 -4.77
CA ASN A 46 8.80 -21.83 -5.16
C ASN A 46 10.14 -21.07 -5.19
N LYS A 47 10.11 -19.74 -5.00
CA LYS A 47 11.27 -18.85 -5.18
C LYS A 47 11.72 -18.19 -3.88
N ILE A 48 10.83 -18.06 -2.90
CA ILE A 48 11.03 -17.24 -1.70
C ILE A 48 10.55 -18.01 -0.47
N PRO A 49 11.38 -18.92 0.09
CA PRO A 49 10.96 -19.86 1.13
C PRO A 49 10.48 -19.22 2.44
N TRP A 50 10.87 -17.96 2.69
CA TRP A 50 10.52 -17.22 3.90
C TRP A 50 9.21 -16.44 3.78
N LEU A 51 8.67 -16.27 2.57
CA LEU A 51 7.38 -15.65 2.34
C LEU A 51 6.32 -16.75 2.38
N LYS A 52 5.22 -16.52 3.10
CA LYS A 52 4.16 -17.51 3.33
C LYS A 52 2.83 -17.12 2.69
N GLU A 53 2.57 -15.83 2.55
CA GLU A 53 1.35 -15.32 1.94
C GLU A 53 1.54 -13.86 1.53
N VAL A 54 0.88 -13.44 0.45
CA VAL A 54 0.63 -12.04 0.15
C VAL A 54 -0.87 -11.83 0.06
N ARG A 55 -1.42 -10.97 0.92
CA ARG A 55 -2.87 -10.75 1.00
C ARG A 55 -3.23 -9.29 1.18
N LYS A 56 -4.50 -8.98 0.93
CA LYS A 56 -5.07 -7.70 1.35
C LYS A 56 -5.09 -7.59 2.87
N ALA A 57 -4.99 -6.37 3.36
CA ALA A 57 -5.25 -6.06 4.75
C ALA A 57 -6.70 -6.40 5.13
N THR A 58 -6.86 -6.89 6.36
CA THR A 58 -8.15 -7.00 7.04
C THR A 58 -8.66 -5.62 7.44
N PRO A 59 -9.95 -5.46 7.77
CA PRO A 59 -10.50 -4.16 8.20
C PRO A 59 -9.78 -3.54 9.41
N LYS A 60 -9.22 -4.37 10.30
CA LYS A 60 -8.43 -3.90 11.44
C LYS A 60 -7.09 -3.32 10.98
N GLU A 61 -6.35 -4.06 10.17
CA GLU A 61 -5.06 -3.62 9.63
C GLU A 61 -5.21 -2.38 8.73
N ASP A 62 -6.29 -2.30 7.95
CA ASP A 62 -6.63 -1.12 7.14
C ASP A 62 -6.82 0.13 7.99
N SER A 63 -7.48 -0.01 9.15
CA SER A 63 -7.62 1.09 10.12
C SER A 63 -6.29 1.54 10.74
N GLU A 64 -5.27 0.68 10.70
CA GLU A 64 -3.90 0.95 11.15
C GLU A 64 -3.02 1.52 10.00
N GLY A 65 -3.57 1.67 8.78
CA GLY A 65 -2.86 2.21 7.62
C GLY A 65 -2.10 1.15 6.82
N ILE A 66 -2.53 -0.12 6.89
CA ILE A 66 -1.94 -1.20 6.09
C ILE A 66 -2.91 -1.56 4.96
N ASP A 67 -2.40 -1.61 3.75
CA ASP A 67 -3.18 -1.96 2.55
C ASP A 67 -2.96 -3.43 2.14
N VAL A 68 -1.71 -3.88 2.24
CA VAL A 68 -1.25 -5.22 1.83
C VAL A 68 -0.35 -5.79 2.92
N VAL A 69 -0.51 -7.07 3.20
CA VAL A 69 0.29 -7.81 4.18
C VAL A 69 1.11 -8.87 3.47
N PHE A 70 2.41 -8.88 3.76
CA PHE A 70 3.33 -9.96 3.44
C PHE A 70 3.54 -10.79 4.72
N ALA A 71 2.92 -11.96 4.79
CA ALA A 71 3.10 -12.87 5.91
C ALA A 71 4.44 -13.61 5.74
N THR A 72 5.35 -13.47 6.70
CA THR A 72 6.70 -14.05 6.60
C THR A 72 7.01 -15.02 7.74
N ASP A 73 8.19 -15.61 7.72
CA ASP A 73 8.74 -16.41 8.82
C ASP A 73 9.06 -15.60 10.09
N VAL A 74 9.22 -14.28 9.98
CA VAL A 74 9.47 -13.37 11.12
C VAL A 74 8.26 -12.51 11.50
N GLY A 75 7.06 -12.90 11.03
CA GLY A 75 5.80 -12.20 11.25
C GLY A 75 5.37 -11.36 10.05
N ASP A 76 4.30 -10.58 10.25
CA ASP A 76 3.64 -9.85 9.18
C ASP A 76 4.34 -8.51 8.90
N ILE A 77 4.63 -8.27 7.62
CA ILE A 77 5.18 -7.00 7.13
C ILE A 77 4.06 -6.26 6.38
N GLY A 78 3.66 -5.11 6.93
CA GLY A 78 2.62 -4.26 6.38
C GLY A 78 3.16 -3.31 5.31
N LEU A 79 2.40 -3.15 4.24
CA LEU A 79 2.67 -2.23 3.14
C LEU A 79 1.51 -1.23 3.03
N GLN A 80 1.82 0.04 2.78
CA GLN A 80 0.85 1.04 2.38
C GLN A 80 1.11 1.44 0.93
N VAL A 81 0.13 1.25 0.06
CA VAL A 81 0.16 1.53 -1.36
C VAL A 81 -0.41 2.91 -1.65
N LYS A 82 0.40 3.78 -2.24
CA LYS A 82 0.00 5.12 -2.67
C LYS A 82 -0.13 5.21 -4.18
N SER A 83 -1.04 6.08 -4.63
CA SER A 83 -1.33 6.37 -6.03
C SER A 83 -0.42 7.43 -6.64
N SER A 84 0.45 8.06 -5.84
CA SER A 84 1.47 9.01 -6.30
C SER A 84 2.69 9.05 -5.38
N GLU A 85 3.82 9.47 -5.92
CA GLU A 85 5.06 9.67 -5.15
C GLU A 85 4.89 10.73 -4.06
N ASN A 86 4.21 11.83 -4.39
CA ASN A 86 3.95 12.92 -3.45
C ASN A 86 3.07 12.45 -2.25
N ALA A 87 2.12 11.54 -2.49
CA ALA A 87 1.34 10.93 -1.41
C ALA A 87 2.18 9.96 -0.56
N ARG A 88 3.15 9.27 -1.17
CA ARG A 88 4.14 8.43 -0.46
C ARG A 88 5.02 9.28 0.45
N GLU A 89 5.56 10.38 -0.05
CA GLU A 89 6.40 11.32 0.72
C GLU A 89 5.65 11.92 1.90
N ARG A 90 4.39 12.34 1.72
CA ARG A 90 3.55 12.81 2.83
C ARG A 90 3.33 11.74 3.89
N PHE A 91 3.16 10.48 3.48
CA PHE A 91 3.03 9.37 4.43
C PHE A 91 4.32 9.16 5.22
N VAL A 92 5.47 9.24 4.56
CA VAL A 92 6.79 9.19 5.22
C VAL A 92 6.96 10.35 6.20
N GLY A 93 6.51 11.57 5.85
CA GLY A 93 6.51 12.71 6.78
C GLY A 93 5.74 12.41 8.07
N ARG A 94 4.52 11.90 7.94
CA ARG A 94 3.67 11.51 9.08
C ARG A 94 4.28 10.37 9.92
N GLN A 95 5.03 9.48 9.29
CA GLN A 95 5.83 8.46 9.98
C GLN A 95 6.95 9.10 10.81
N VAL A 96 7.72 10.03 10.24
CA VAL A 96 8.77 10.78 10.96
C VAL A 96 8.20 11.57 12.14
N ASP A 97 7.00 12.13 11.98
CA ASP A 97 6.30 12.89 13.02
C ASP A 97 5.67 12.00 14.11
N GLY A 98 5.73 10.67 13.96
CA GLY A 98 5.21 9.69 14.92
C GLY A 98 3.70 9.50 14.87
N GLU A 99 3.01 10.01 13.84
CA GLU A 99 1.56 9.83 13.67
C GLU A 99 1.19 8.43 13.16
N ILE A 100 2.12 7.75 12.49
CA ILE A 100 1.93 6.45 11.85
C ILE A 100 3.09 5.53 12.23
N ASP A 101 2.80 4.23 12.35
CA ASP A 101 3.83 3.22 12.60
C ASP A 101 4.96 3.27 11.54
N LEU A 102 6.19 3.45 12.01
CA LEU A 102 7.42 3.43 11.21
C LEU A 102 7.69 2.10 10.51
N ASN A 103 7.04 1.02 10.96
CA ASN A 103 7.25 -0.33 10.43
C ASN A 103 6.38 -0.65 9.19
N ILE A 104 5.44 0.23 8.83
CA ILE A 104 4.64 0.11 7.61
C ILE A 104 5.48 0.62 6.44
N ILE A 105 5.66 -0.17 5.38
CA ILE A 105 6.47 0.23 4.21
C ILE A 105 5.58 1.02 3.24
N PRO A 106 5.83 2.33 3.01
CA PRO A 106 5.08 3.07 2.02
C PRO A 106 5.66 2.86 0.61
N VAL A 107 4.82 2.47 -0.34
CA VAL A 107 5.20 2.28 -1.74
C VAL A 107 4.32 3.11 -2.66
N PHE A 108 4.87 3.53 -3.79
CA PHE A 108 4.10 4.09 -4.90
C PHE A 108 3.95 3.02 -5.99
N VAL A 109 2.71 2.77 -6.40
CA VAL A 109 2.41 1.88 -7.53
C VAL A 109 1.79 2.70 -8.65
N SER A 110 2.57 2.90 -9.72
CA SER A 110 2.10 3.59 -10.91
C SER A 110 1.03 2.75 -11.63
N PRO A 111 0.01 3.38 -12.21
CA PRO A 111 -0.92 2.70 -13.13
C PRO A 111 -0.21 1.99 -14.29
N SER A 112 0.98 2.48 -14.69
CA SER A 112 1.77 1.93 -15.80
C SER A 112 2.63 0.71 -15.44
N TYR A 113 2.80 0.39 -14.16
CA TYR A 113 3.67 -0.73 -13.74
C TYR A 113 3.09 -2.09 -14.14
N THR A 114 3.94 -2.95 -14.70
CA THR A 114 3.61 -4.36 -14.88
C THR A 114 3.69 -5.11 -13.54
N ALA A 115 3.18 -6.34 -13.45
CA ALA A 115 3.40 -7.17 -12.27
C ALA A 115 4.89 -7.39 -11.99
N GLY A 116 5.70 -7.57 -13.03
CA GLY A 116 7.15 -7.68 -12.90
C GLY A 116 7.79 -6.44 -12.27
N ASP A 117 7.33 -5.24 -12.66
CA ASP A 117 7.78 -3.98 -12.05
C ASP A 117 7.37 -3.89 -10.58
N ILE A 118 6.12 -4.24 -10.26
CA ILE A 118 5.61 -4.27 -8.90
C ILE A 118 6.46 -5.19 -8.03
N CYS A 119 6.71 -6.43 -8.47
CA CYS A 119 7.53 -7.38 -7.73
C CYS A 119 8.98 -6.90 -7.57
N ARG A 120 9.57 -6.36 -8.64
CA ARG A 120 10.94 -5.84 -8.64
C ARG A 120 11.13 -4.67 -7.67
N ILE A 121 10.11 -3.84 -7.49
CA ILE A 121 10.15 -2.68 -6.59
C ILE A 121 9.85 -3.10 -5.14
N ILE A 122 8.81 -3.89 -4.92
CA ILE A 122 8.31 -4.20 -3.57
C ILE A 122 9.15 -5.27 -2.89
N MET A 123 9.55 -6.34 -3.59
CA MET A 123 10.23 -7.47 -2.97
C MET A 123 11.54 -7.10 -2.25
N PRO A 124 12.43 -6.25 -2.83
CA PRO A 124 13.62 -5.82 -2.11
C PRO A 124 13.32 -5.08 -0.81
N LEU A 125 12.26 -4.26 -0.78
CA LEU A 125 11.85 -3.52 0.42
C LEU A 125 11.39 -4.48 1.53
N VAL A 126 10.54 -5.45 1.17
CA VAL A 126 10.07 -6.49 2.11
C VAL A 126 11.24 -7.33 2.62
N ALA A 127 12.18 -7.72 1.74
CA ALA A 127 13.35 -8.50 2.12
C ALA A 127 14.29 -7.74 3.08
N VAL A 128 14.49 -6.43 2.86
CA VAL A 128 15.28 -5.57 3.75
C VAL A 128 14.60 -5.46 5.13
N GLU A 129 13.29 -5.24 5.15
CA GLU A 129 12.53 -5.14 6.39
C GLU A 129 12.54 -6.45 7.18
N ARG A 130 12.36 -7.59 6.50
CA ARG A 130 12.55 -8.91 7.09
C ARG A 130 13.91 -9.04 7.74
N LYS A 131 14.99 -8.73 7.01
CA LYS A 131 16.37 -8.82 7.52
C LYS A 131 16.57 -7.95 8.77
N ARG A 132 16.01 -6.74 8.79
CA ARG A 132 16.03 -5.84 9.96
C ARG A 132 15.37 -6.49 11.18
N ARG A 133 14.18 -7.08 11.00
CA ARG A 133 13.45 -7.77 12.08
C ARG A 133 14.17 -9.02 12.57
N THR A 134 14.75 -9.82 11.68
CA THR A 134 15.58 -10.98 12.07
C THR A 134 16.75 -10.55 12.96
N ALA A 135 17.48 -9.49 12.57
CA ALA A 135 18.60 -8.97 13.36
C ALA A 135 18.15 -8.38 14.71
N GLY A 136 16.99 -7.72 14.75
CA GLY A 136 16.39 -7.22 15.99
C GLY A 136 15.98 -8.33 16.96
N ASN A 137 15.42 -9.42 16.45
CA ASN A 137 15.05 -10.58 17.26
C ASN A 137 16.27 -11.28 17.85
N LEU A 138 17.35 -11.42 17.07
CA LEU A 138 18.62 -12.00 17.55
C LEU A 138 19.27 -11.19 18.69
N ARG A 139 19.01 -9.88 18.77
CA ARG A 139 19.52 -9.03 19.87
C ARG A 139 18.69 -9.09 21.14
N ARG A 140 17.51 -9.73 21.10
CA ARG A 140 16.60 -9.89 22.25
C ARG A 140 16.64 -11.31 22.84
N CYS A 141 17.41 -12.22 22.24
CA CYS A 141 17.63 -13.57 22.74
C CYS A 141 18.91 -13.66 23.58
#